data_AF-I4I0D7-F1
#
_entry.id   AF-I4I0D7-F1
#
_cell.length_a   1.000
_cell.length_b   1.000
_cell.length_c   1.000
_cell.angle_alpha   90.00
_cell.angle_beta   90.00
_cell.angle_gamma   90.00
#
_symmetry.space_group_name_H-M   'P 1'
#
loop_
_entity.id
_entity.type
_entity.pdbx_description
1 polymer ?
#
loop_
_entity_poly.entity_id
_entity_poly.type
_entity_poly.pdbx_seq_one_letter_code
_entity_poly.pdbx_strand_id
1 'polypeptide(L)' 'MRGLPLDGYIIFYRVTDDTVEILRIVSGRQDLEALFSEIK' A
#
# COMPACT_ATOMS: atom_id res chain seq x y z
N MET A 1 4.81 -2.32 -8.10
CA MET A 1 4.06 -1.63 -7.02
C MET A 1 5.06 -1.21 -5.96
N ARG A 2 4.93 -0.02 -5.39
CA ARG A 2 5.85 0.50 -4.35
C ARG A 2 5.06 0.82 -3.08
N GLY A 3 5.73 0.74 -1.93
CA GLY A 3 5.18 1.10 -0.62
C GLY A 3 5.96 2.26 0.00
N LEU A 4 5.26 3.24 0.58
CA LEU A 4 5.84 4.33 1.36
C LEU A 4 5.32 4.24 2.80
N PRO A 5 6.17 3.90 3.79
CA PRO A 5 5.79 3.98 5.19
C PRO A 5 5.71 5.45 5.64
N LEU A 6 4.61 5.83 6.29
CA LEU A 6 4.40 7.18 6.82
C LEU A 6 3.48 7.11 8.04
N ASP A 7 3.94 7.62 9.19
CA ASP A 7 3.16 7.72 10.44
C ASP A 7 2.41 6.45 10.86
N GLY A 8 3.05 5.29 10.68
CA GLY A 8 2.45 3.99 11.02
C GLY A 8 1.44 3.49 10.01
N TYR A 9 1.36 4.09 8.82
CA TYR A 9 0.65 3.60 7.64
C TYR A 9 1.64 3.21 6.55
N ILE A 10 1.17 2.40 5.59
CA ILE A 10 1.88 2.11 4.34
C ILE A 10 0.98 2.57 3.19
N ILE A 11 1.50 3.47 2.37
CA ILE A 11 0.85 3.94 1.15
C ILE A 11 1.36 3.09 -0.02
N PHE A 12 0.47 2.32 -0.63
CA PHE A 12 0.76 1.58 -1.86
C PHE A 12 0.48 2.45 -3.06
N TYR A 13 1.46 2.61 -3.94
CA TYR A 13 1.34 3.42 -5.13
C TYR A 13 2.07 2.80 -6.33
N ARG A 14 1.74 3.31 -7.51
CA ARG A 14 2.52 3.10 -8.73
C ARG A 14 2.82 4.44 -9.39
N VAL A 15 3.95 4.49 -10.08
CA VAL A 15 4.36 5.64 -10.90
C VAL A 15 4.02 5.28 -12.33
N THR A 16 3.30 6.15 -13.02
CA THR A 16 3.09 6.12 -14.47
C THR A 16 4.05 7.12 -15.11
N ASP A 17 3.99 7.28 -16.43
CA ASP A 17 4.88 8.21 -17.14
C ASP A 17 4.70 9.67 -16.67
N ASP A 18 3.49 10.03 -16.22
CA ASP A 18 3.15 11.42 -15.87
C ASP A 18 2.63 11.62 -14.43
N THR A 19 2.25 10.54 -13.74
CA THR A 19 1.54 10.64 -12.45
C THR A 19 1.97 9.61 -11.42
N VAL A 20 1.64 9.92 -10.17
CA VAL A 20 1.68 8.96 -9.06
C VAL A 20 0.25 8.58 -8.70
N GLU A 21 -0.08 7.31 -8.83
CA GLU A 21 -1.39 6.77 -8.49
C GLU A 21 -1.34 6.05 -7.15
N ILE A 22 -2.13 6.53 -6.18
CA ILE A 22 -2.33 5.86 -4.89
C ILE A 22 -3.35 4.74 -5.08
N LEU A 23 -2.95 3.52 -4.75
CA LEU A 23 -3.77 2.32 -4.88
C LEU A 23 -4.49 2.00 -3.57
N ARG A 24 -3.80 2.13 -2.43
CA ARG A 24 -4.35 1.84 -1.10
C ARG A 24 -3.52 2.51 0.00
N ILE A 25 -4.18 2.87 1.09
CA ILE A 25 -3.54 3.26 2.34
C ILE A 25 -3.93 2.20 3.38
N VAL A 26 -2.94 1.56 4.00
CA VAL A 26 -3.17 0.56 5.04
C VAL A 26 -2.52 1.00 6.34
N SER A 27 -3.15 0.68 7.47
CA SER A 27 -2.50 0.84 8.77
C SER A 27 -1.39 -0.21 8.88
N GLY A 28 -0.17 0.21 9.15
CA GLY A 28 0.97 -0.67 9.44
C GLY A 28 0.84 -1.41 10.78
N ARG A 29 -0.23 -1.14 11.54
CA ARG A 29 -0.63 -1.91 12.73
C ARG A 29 -1.62 -3.03 12.42
N GLN A 30 -2.21 -3.06 11.22
CA GLN A 30 -3.00 -4.21 10.77
C GLN A 30 -2.05 -5.35 10.41
N ASP A 31 -2.50 -6.59 10.67
CA ASP A 31 -1.79 -7.77 10.23
C ASP A 31 -1.70 -7.77 8.69
N LEU A 32 -0.49 -7.55 8.17
CA LEU A 32 -0.25 -7.48 6.73
C LEU A 32 -0.63 -8.81 6.05
N GLU A 33 -0.50 -9.95 6.74
CA GLU A 33 -0.93 -11.25 6.20
C GLU A 33 -2.44 -11.29 5.93
N ALA A 34 -3.26 -10.74 6.82
CA ALA A 34 -4.71 -10.69 6.65
C ALA A 34 -5.16 -9.78 5.49
N LEU A 35 -4.36 -8.76 5.13
CA LEU A 35 -4.66 -7.87 4.01
C LEU A 35 -4.39 -8.51 2.65
N PHE A 36 -3.52 -9.52 2.59
CA PHE A 36 -3.15 -10.24 1.37
C PHE A 36 -3.74 -11.67 1.30
N SER A 37 -4.42 -12.13 2.35
CA SER A 37 -5.01 -13.49 2.39
C SER A 37 -6.18 -13.72 1.43
N GLU A 38 -6.79 -12.66 0.90
CA GLU A 38 -7.87 -12.76 -0.11
C GLU A 38 -7.38 -12.81 -1.56
N ILE A 39 -6.09 -12.59 -1.82
CA ILE A 39 -5.53 -12.70 -3.18
C ILE A 39 -5.14 -14.17 -3.39
N LYS A 40 -6.06 -14.95 -3.95
CA LYS A 40 -5.83 -16.33 -4.40
C LYS A 40 -5.60 -16.41 -5.89
#